data_AF-A0A662ET14-F1
#
_entry.id   AF-A0A662ET14-F1
#
_cell.length_a   1.000
_cell.length_b   1.000
_cell.length_c   1.000
_cell.angle_alpha   90.00
_cell.angle_beta   90.00
_cell.angle_gamma   90.00
#
_symmetry.space_group_name_H-M   'P 1'
#
loop_
_entity.id
_entity.type
_entity.pdbx_description
1 polymer ?
#
loop_
_entity_poly.entity_id
_entity_poly.type
_entity_poly.pdbx_seq_one_letter_code
_entity_poly.pdbx_strand_id
1 'polypeptide(L)'
;MKHLGVLAALLLCSAVWALGFGGAAEEQWYDGLRETGLPREVVAILPVEVPPEGPGFPTKVLFVFVYIDERTLESRTRWREVLADYVDKNAVLVWAYSQMPFVPQVRFDPLSLWFSQTGWEFHPSAEDFVPVDGDFLAGEVYSGKPVAAIVLLGEGFTPAESLVVHYGDLAEAIIPLGSQGDR
;
A
#
# COMPACT_ATOMS: atom_id res chain seq x y z
N MET A 1 -6.28 -30.53 22.89
CA MET A 1 -6.17 -29.10 23.20
C MET A 1 -4.85 -28.62 22.58
N LYS A 2 -4.70 -28.34 21.27
CA LYS A 2 -5.31 -27.31 20.40
C LYS A 2 -5.39 -25.94 21.10
N HIS A 3 -4.80 -24.94 20.44
CA HIS A 3 -4.63 -23.51 20.79
C HIS A 3 -3.26 -23.09 21.36
N LEU A 4 -2.18 -23.36 20.63
CA LEU A 4 -0.94 -22.55 20.68
C LEU A 4 -0.45 -22.41 19.24
N GLY A 5 -0.91 -21.37 18.54
CA GLY A 5 -0.57 -21.22 17.11
C GLY A 5 -1.45 -20.24 16.34
N VAL A 6 -1.95 -19.17 16.99
CA VAL A 6 -2.55 -18.01 16.31
C VAL A 6 -2.39 -16.81 17.25
N LEU A 7 -1.19 -16.26 17.38
CA LEU A 7 -0.97 -15.04 18.17
C LEU A 7 0.36 -14.32 17.85
N ALA A 8 0.83 -14.41 16.61
CA ALA A 8 2.05 -13.73 16.17
C ALA A 8 1.81 -12.55 15.21
N ALA A 9 0.56 -12.23 14.84
CA ALA A 9 0.29 -11.27 13.76
C ALA A 9 -0.18 -9.87 14.20
N LEU A 10 -0.01 -9.46 15.46
CA LEU A 10 -0.67 -8.24 15.99
C LEU A 10 0.17 -7.34 16.91
N LEU A 11 1.50 -7.45 16.90
CA LEU A 11 2.37 -6.69 17.81
C LEU A 11 3.60 -6.05 17.14
N LEU A 12 3.40 -5.35 16.02
CA LEU A 12 4.38 -4.40 15.49
C LEU A 12 3.79 -2.98 15.54
N CYS A 13 3.50 -2.50 16.76
CA CYS A 13 2.98 -1.16 17.00
C CYS A 13 3.60 -0.54 18.26
N SER A 14 4.93 -0.43 18.31
CA SER A 14 5.59 0.38 19.35
C SER A 14 7.08 0.57 19.08
N ALA A 15 7.46 1.34 18.06
CA ALA A 15 8.71 2.11 18.03
C ALA A 15 8.82 2.90 16.71
N VAL A 16 8.03 3.96 16.55
CA VAL A 16 8.25 4.96 15.50
C VAL A 16 8.11 6.34 16.14
N TRP A 17 9.10 6.76 16.90
CA TRP A 17 9.16 8.12 17.42
C TRP A 17 10.58 8.65 17.25
N ALA A 18 10.66 9.73 16.47
CA ALA A 18 11.85 10.49 16.12
C ALA A 18 12.83 9.77 15.20
N LEU A 19 12.73 10.04 13.90
CA LEU A 19 13.82 10.53 13.03
C LEU A 19 13.21 10.79 11.65
N GLY A 20 13.64 11.88 11.02
CA GLY A 20 13.09 12.34 9.73
C GLY A 20 13.12 11.26 8.66
N PHE A 21 12.27 11.43 7.65
CA PHE A 21 12.19 10.62 6.43
C PHE A 21 13.59 10.31 5.90
N GLY A 22 14.09 9.14 6.25
CA GLY A 22 15.38 8.59 5.90
C GLY A 22 15.26 7.07 6.01
N GLY A 23 15.89 6.35 5.09
CA GLY A 23 15.61 4.95 4.72
C GLY A 23 15.52 3.89 5.83
N ALA A 24 15.82 4.22 7.10
CA ALA A 24 15.61 3.33 8.23
C ALA A 24 14.12 3.05 8.53
N ALA A 25 13.23 4.05 8.38
CA ALA A 25 11.80 3.85 8.62
C ALA A 25 11.15 2.99 7.52
N GLU A 26 11.54 3.20 6.27
CA GLU A 26 11.08 2.42 5.12
C GLU A 26 11.59 0.97 5.18
N GLU A 27 12.87 0.76 5.46
CA GLU A 27 13.46 -0.57 5.60
C GLU A 27 12.82 -1.37 6.75
N GLN A 28 12.45 -0.71 7.86
CA GLN A 28 11.73 -1.34 8.97
C GLN A 28 10.32 -1.80 8.56
N TRP A 29 9.64 -1.06 7.68
CA TRP A 29 8.35 -1.50 7.13
C TRP A 29 8.52 -2.67 6.16
N TYR A 30 9.55 -2.65 5.32
CA TYR A 30 9.89 -3.81 4.48
C TYR A 30 10.23 -5.04 5.32
N ASP A 31 10.92 -4.88 6.45
CA ASP A 31 11.19 -5.96 7.39
C ASP A 31 9.92 -6.52 8.03
N GLY A 32 8.95 -5.66 8.35
CA GLY A 32 7.61 -6.09 8.78
C GLY A 32 6.85 -6.85 7.67
N LEU A 33 6.99 -6.44 6.41
CA LEU A 33 6.39 -7.14 5.27
C LEU A 33 7.04 -8.51 4.99
N ARG A 34 8.27 -8.77 5.44
CA ARG A 34 8.89 -10.11 5.32
C ARG A 34 8.05 -11.20 5.96
N GLU A 35 7.31 -10.89 7.03
CA GLU A 35 6.43 -11.84 7.69
C GLU A 35 5.22 -12.23 6.83
N THR A 36 4.80 -11.33 5.93
CA THR A 36 3.74 -11.59 4.94
C THR A 36 4.21 -12.47 3.78
N GLY A 37 5.53 -12.57 3.56
CA GLY A 37 6.13 -13.29 2.43
C GLY A 37 5.93 -12.60 1.08
N LEU A 38 5.50 -11.33 1.06
CA LEU A 38 5.41 -10.54 -0.17
C LEU A 38 6.83 -10.23 -0.70
N PRO A 39 7.10 -10.45 -2.00
CA PRO A 39 8.36 -10.07 -2.62
C PRO A 39 8.53 -8.54 -2.59
N ARG A 40 9.74 -8.04 -2.33
CA ARG A 40 10.01 -6.58 -2.42
C ARG A 40 9.84 -6.07 -3.85
N GLU A 41 9.97 -6.94 -4.83
CA GLU A 41 9.92 -6.67 -6.26
C GLU A 41 8.51 -6.31 -6.77
N VAL A 42 7.48 -6.53 -5.95
CA VAL A 42 6.08 -6.21 -6.28
C VAL A 42 5.47 -5.22 -5.30
N VAL A 43 6.26 -4.68 -4.37
CA VAL A 43 5.79 -3.84 -3.27
C VAL A 43 6.39 -2.44 -3.35
N ALA A 44 5.58 -1.43 -3.06
CA ALA A 44 6.05 -0.11 -2.66
C ALA A 44 5.40 0.33 -1.35
N ILE A 45 6.13 1.12 -0.57
CA ILE A 45 5.66 1.68 0.70
C ILE A 45 5.74 3.20 0.60
N LEU A 46 4.63 3.88 0.82
CA LEU A 46 4.51 5.33 0.66
C LEU A 46 3.95 5.96 1.95
N PRO A 47 4.80 6.47 2.84
CA PRO A 47 4.37 7.27 3.97
C PRO A 47 4.01 8.68 3.51
N VAL A 48 2.80 9.14 3.84
CA VAL A 48 2.27 10.45 3.44
C VAL A 48 1.94 11.28 4.68
N GLU A 49 2.43 12.52 4.71
CA GLU A 49 1.99 13.54 5.67
C GLU A 49 0.89 14.39 5.03
N VAL A 50 -0.35 14.16 5.45
CA VAL A 50 -1.51 14.93 5.00
C VAL A 50 -1.58 16.22 5.82
N PRO A 51 -1.49 17.41 5.19
CA PRO A 51 -1.60 18.68 5.90
C PRO A 51 -2.99 18.84 6.53
N PRO A 52 -3.10 19.53 7.68
CA PRO A 52 -4.38 19.72 8.33
C PRO A 52 -5.26 20.73 7.57
N GLU A 53 -6.57 20.52 7.56
CA GLU A 53 -7.54 21.53 7.14
C GLU A 53 -7.69 22.59 8.26
N GLY A 54 -6.77 23.54 8.31
CA GLY A 54 -6.76 24.64 9.30
C GLY A 54 -5.73 24.45 10.42
N PRO A 55 -5.95 25.06 11.61
CA PRO A 55 -4.98 24.97 12.71
C PRO A 55 -4.89 23.52 13.22
N GLY A 56 -3.70 22.93 13.15
CA GLY A 56 -3.46 21.57 13.57
C GLY A 56 -2.06 21.07 13.22
N PHE A 57 -1.84 19.78 13.43
CA PHE A 57 -0.63 19.07 12.98
C PHE A 57 -0.99 18.17 11.80
N PRO A 58 -0.05 17.93 10.86
CA PRO A 58 -0.27 16.98 9.78
C PRO A 58 -0.55 15.58 10.34
N THR A 59 -1.41 14.85 9.65
CA THR A 59 -1.70 13.44 9.95
C THR A 59 -0.87 12.54 9.06
N LYS A 60 -0.52 11.35 9.56
CA LYS A 60 0.34 10.40 8.84
C LYS A 60 -0.44 9.16 8.42
N VAL A 61 -0.45 8.90 7.12
CA VAL A 61 -1.00 7.68 6.52
C VAL A 61 0.14 6.92 5.87
N LEU A 62 0.17 5.61 6.05
CA LEU A 62 1.03 4.73 5.28
C LEU A 62 0.19 4.05 4.22
N PHE A 63 0.62 4.15 2.97
CA PHE A 63 0.11 3.31 1.90
C PHE A 63 1.11 2.19 1.60
N VAL A 64 0.59 0.99 1.41
CA VAL A 64 1.33 -0.15 0.87
C VAL A 64 0.68 -0.52 -0.44
N PHE A 65 1.48 -0.54 -1.50
CA PHE A 65 1.06 -0.93 -2.83
C PHE A 65 1.65 -2.28 -3.17
N VAL A 66 0.84 -3.18 -3.71
CA VAL A 66 1.27 -4.50 -4.14
C VAL A 66 0.77 -4.74 -5.56
N TYR A 67 1.68 -4.87 -6.52
CA TYR A 67 1.32 -5.33 -7.86
C TYR A 67 0.84 -6.79 -7.80
N ILE A 68 -0.30 -7.07 -8.42
CA ILE A 68 -0.95 -8.38 -8.33
C ILE A 68 -0.51 -9.24 -9.51
N ASP A 69 0.39 -10.19 -9.21
CA ASP A 69 0.82 -11.24 -10.12
C ASP A 69 0.93 -12.60 -9.39
N GLU A 70 1.44 -13.61 -10.07
CA GLU A 70 1.64 -14.95 -9.50
C GLU A 70 2.50 -14.91 -8.22
N ARG A 71 3.53 -14.07 -8.16
CA ARG A 71 4.44 -13.95 -7.00
C ARG A 71 3.69 -13.44 -5.76
N THR A 72 2.72 -12.56 -5.96
CA THR A 72 1.86 -12.07 -4.89
C THR A 72 1.01 -13.17 -4.27
N LEU A 73 0.59 -14.19 -5.05
CA LEU A 73 -0.18 -15.33 -4.53
C LEU A 73 0.64 -16.36 -3.77
N GLU A 74 1.96 -16.41 -4.00
CA GLU A 74 2.89 -17.24 -3.23
C GLU A 74 3.08 -16.75 -1.80
N SER A 75 2.70 -15.50 -1.53
CA SER A 75 2.75 -14.89 -0.20
C SER A 75 1.68 -15.44 0.75
N ARG A 76 1.86 -15.19 2.05
CA ARG A 76 0.90 -15.52 3.11
C ARG A 76 -0.13 -14.42 3.34
N THR A 77 -0.39 -13.59 2.33
CA THR A 77 -1.37 -12.52 2.45
C THR A 77 -2.77 -13.07 2.76
N ARG A 78 -3.48 -12.41 3.69
CA ARG A 78 -4.86 -12.76 4.05
C ARG A 78 -5.84 -12.57 2.89
N TRP A 79 -5.46 -11.79 1.88
CA TRP A 79 -6.30 -11.46 0.73
C TRP A 79 -6.08 -12.40 -0.46
N ARG A 80 -5.29 -13.47 -0.31
CA ARG A 80 -4.89 -14.35 -1.42
C ARG A 80 -6.05 -14.83 -2.29
N GLU A 81 -7.18 -15.19 -1.69
CA GLU A 81 -8.37 -15.65 -2.43
C GLU A 81 -8.98 -14.53 -3.28
N VAL A 82 -9.05 -13.31 -2.76
CA VAL A 82 -9.54 -12.14 -3.50
C VAL A 82 -8.56 -11.76 -4.60
N LEU A 83 -7.26 -11.75 -4.32
CA LEU A 83 -6.22 -11.34 -5.27
C LEU A 83 -6.08 -12.32 -6.45
N ALA A 84 -6.44 -13.58 -6.27
CA ALA A 84 -6.34 -14.59 -7.32
C ALA A 84 -7.15 -14.22 -8.58
N ASP A 85 -8.29 -13.56 -8.42
CA ASP A 85 -9.13 -13.10 -9.53
C ASP A 85 -8.53 -11.91 -10.28
N TYR A 86 -7.43 -11.33 -9.81
CA TYR A 86 -6.82 -10.11 -10.34
C TYR A 86 -5.40 -10.31 -10.89
N VAL A 87 -4.88 -11.54 -10.82
CA VAL A 87 -3.63 -11.90 -11.50
C VAL A 87 -3.77 -11.63 -13.00
N ASP A 88 -2.72 -11.06 -13.59
CA ASP A 88 -2.64 -10.67 -15.00
C ASP A 88 -3.67 -9.63 -15.47
N LYS A 89 -4.38 -8.98 -14.55
CA LYS A 89 -5.36 -7.92 -14.86
C LYS A 89 -4.81 -6.51 -14.73
N ASN A 90 -3.48 -6.35 -14.69
CA ASN A 90 -2.82 -5.07 -14.46
C ASN A 90 -3.38 -4.36 -13.23
N ALA A 91 -3.34 -5.06 -12.09
CA ALA A 91 -4.01 -4.63 -10.89
C ALA A 91 -3.01 -4.37 -9.75
N VAL A 92 -3.30 -3.37 -8.93
CA VAL A 92 -2.52 -3.02 -7.74
C VAL A 92 -3.44 -3.05 -6.54
N LEU A 93 -3.10 -3.85 -5.54
CA LEU A 93 -3.69 -3.72 -4.22
C LEU A 93 -3.10 -2.48 -3.55
N VAL A 94 -3.96 -1.56 -3.11
CA VAL A 94 -3.60 -0.45 -2.23
C VAL A 94 -4.17 -0.71 -0.84
N TRP A 95 -3.32 -0.62 0.17
CA TRP A 95 -3.68 -0.75 1.57
C TRP A 95 -3.25 0.51 2.32
N ALA A 96 -4.21 1.19 2.96
CA ALA A 96 -3.95 2.34 3.84
C ALA A 96 -4.00 1.96 5.34
N TYR A 97 -3.06 2.52 6.11
CA TYR A 97 -2.95 2.35 7.55
C TYR A 97 -2.63 3.69 8.25
N SER A 98 -3.27 3.94 9.40
CA SER A 98 -2.95 5.10 10.24
C SER A 98 -1.66 4.86 11.03
N GLN A 99 -0.63 5.70 10.82
CA GLN A 99 0.61 5.63 11.62
C GLN A 99 0.48 6.32 12.98
N MET A 100 -0.72 6.76 13.35
CA MET A 100 -0.98 7.58 14.53
C MET A 100 -1.78 6.77 15.57
N PRO A 101 -1.11 6.03 16.49
CA PRO A 101 -1.81 5.11 17.41
C PRO A 101 -2.80 5.81 18.36
N PHE A 102 -2.55 7.09 18.67
CA PHE A 102 -3.37 7.90 19.58
C PHE A 102 -4.37 8.82 18.87
N VAL A 103 -4.36 8.84 17.53
CA VAL A 103 -5.36 9.58 16.75
C VAL A 103 -6.40 8.56 16.31
N PRO A 104 -7.66 8.70 16.76
CA PRO A 104 -8.67 7.67 16.54
C PRO A 104 -8.98 7.47 15.05
N GLN A 105 -8.86 8.54 14.26
CA GLN A 105 -9.20 8.57 12.85
C GLN A 105 -8.26 9.51 12.10
N VAL A 106 -7.67 9.03 11.02
CA VAL A 106 -6.90 9.83 10.08
C VAL A 106 -7.66 9.89 8.76
N ARG A 107 -7.68 11.06 8.13
CA ARG A 107 -8.29 11.27 6.82
C ARG A 107 -7.23 11.34 5.73
N PHE A 108 -7.60 10.89 4.54
CA PHE A 108 -6.86 11.01 3.31
C PHE A 108 -7.84 11.18 2.15
N ASP A 109 -7.35 11.66 1.01
CA ASP A 109 -8.10 11.71 -0.24
C ASP A 109 -7.66 10.53 -1.12
N PRO A 110 -8.52 9.52 -1.34
CA PRO A 110 -8.22 8.38 -2.20
C PRO A 110 -7.89 8.78 -3.64
N LEU A 111 -8.49 9.86 -4.14
CA LEU A 111 -8.36 10.32 -5.53
C LEU A 111 -7.12 11.18 -5.76
N SER A 112 -6.37 11.50 -4.69
CA SER A 112 -5.02 12.06 -4.82
C SER A 112 -4.01 11.02 -5.31
N LEU A 113 -4.35 9.71 -5.29
CA LEU A 113 -3.48 8.67 -5.84
C LEU A 113 -3.44 8.74 -7.37
N TRP A 114 -2.24 8.60 -7.94
CA TRP A 114 -2.07 8.41 -9.37
C TRP A 114 -0.81 7.59 -9.66
N PHE A 115 -0.74 7.06 -10.88
CA PHE A 115 0.27 6.10 -11.29
C PHE A 115 0.97 6.56 -12.57
N SER A 116 2.26 6.29 -12.71
CA SER A 116 2.96 6.59 -13.95
C SER A 116 4.08 5.62 -14.31
N GLN A 117 4.35 5.56 -15.61
CA GLN A 117 5.45 4.88 -16.27
C GLN A 117 5.97 5.78 -17.39
N THR A 118 6.98 5.34 -18.14
CA THR A 118 7.52 6.14 -19.23
C THR A 118 6.47 6.36 -20.32
N GLY A 119 5.95 7.58 -20.43
CA GLY A 119 4.95 7.92 -21.45
C GLY A 119 3.53 7.44 -21.16
N TRP A 120 3.25 7.02 -19.92
CA TRP A 120 1.91 6.62 -19.47
C TRP A 120 1.63 7.18 -18.08
N GLU A 121 0.43 7.73 -17.91
CA GLU A 121 -0.08 8.26 -16.64
C GLU A 121 -1.52 7.78 -16.47
N PHE A 122 -1.88 7.44 -15.24
CA PHE A 122 -3.22 7.00 -14.89
C PHE A 122 -3.68 7.64 -13.60
N HIS A 123 -4.79 8.36 -13.70
CA HIS A 123 -5.47 9.00 -12.58
C HIS A 123 -6.76 8.22 -12.31
N PRO A 124 -6.78 7.33 -11.31
CA PRO A 124 -7.96 6.55 -10.99
C PRO A 124 -9.11 7.46 -10.55
N SER A 125 -10.28 7.15 -11.07
CA SER A 125 -11.57 7.64 -10.60
C SER A 125 -12.18 6.65 -9.61
N ALA A 126 -13.29 7.01 -8.96
CA ALA A 126 -13.93 6.16 -7.96
C ALA A 126 -14.35 4.78 -8.50
N GLU A 127 -14.68 4.66 -9.79
CA GLU A 127 -15.07 3.39 -10.42
C GLU A 127 -13.91 2.43 -10.67
N ASP A 128 -12.67 2.92 -10.64
CA ASP A 128 -11.47 2.11 -10.85
C ASP A 128 -11.05 1.33 -9.59
N PHE A 129 -11.68 1.63 -8.44
CA PHE A 129 -11.42 0.96 -7.17
C PHE A 129 -12.41 -0.17 -6.92
N VAL A 130 -11.87 -1.37 -6.72
CA VAL A 130 -12.61 -2.53 -6.21
C VAL A 130 -12.38 -2.63 -4.70
N PRO A 131 -13.43 -2.57 -3.86
CA PRO A 131 -13.29 -2.72 -2.42
C PRO A 131 -12.75 -4.11 -2.02
N VAL A 132 -11.80 -4.15 -1.09
CA VAL A 132 -11.27 -5.40 -0.52
C VAL A 132 -11.52 -5.50 0.99
N ASP A 133 -11.21 -4.45 1.74
CA ASP A 133 -11.40 -4.41 3.20
C ASP A 133 -11.77 -2.98 3.64
N GLY A 134 -12.88 -2.85 4.38
CA GLY A 134 -13.44 -1.55 4.74
C GLY A 134 -13.88 -0.70 3.54
N ASP A 135 -14.11 0.59 3.79
CA ASP A 135 -14.46 1.57 2.76
C ASP A 135 -13.26 2.48 2.48
N PHE A 136 -12.43 2.07 1.52
CA PHE A 136 -11.23 2.84 1.13
C PHE A 136 -11.61 4.21 0.56
N LEU A 137 -12.69 4.28 -0.22
CA LEU A 137 -13.14 5.50 -0.89
C LEU A 137 -13.74 6.53 0.08
N ALA A 138 -14.11 6.13 1.30
CA ALA A 138 -14.46 7.08 2.36
C ALA A 138 -13.30 7.99 2.77
N GLY A 139 -12.04 7.59 2.50
CA GLY A 139 -10.87 8.40 2.82
C GLY A 139 -10.59 8.48 4.33
N GLU A 140 -10.96 7.45 5.10
CA GLU A 140 -10.81 7.43 6.55
C GLU A 140 -10.16 6.11 7.02
N VAL A 141 -9.13 6.21 7.85
CA VAL A 141 -8.51 5.05 8.51
C VAL A 141 -8.57 5.23 10.02
N TYR A 142 -9.12 4.23 10.71
CA TYR A 142 -9.11 4.20 12.17
C TYR A 142 -7.88 3.47 12.69
N SER A 143 -7.39 3.88 13.86
CA SER A 143 -6.25 3.19 14.52
C SER A 143 -6.52 1.68 14.62
N GLY A 144 -5.59 0.87 14.10
CA GLY A 144 -5.68 -0.60 14.07
C GLY A 144 -6.71 -1.19 13.10
N LYS A 145 -7.41 -0.37 12.30
CA LYS A 145 -8.40 -0.82 11.32
C LYS A 145 -7.99 -0.34 9.92
N PRO A 146 -7.17 -1.11 9.21
CA PRO A 146 -6.78 -0.77 7.85
C PRO A 146 -7.96 -0.81 6.88
N VAL A 147 -7.81 -0.09 5.76
CA VAL A 147 -8.71 -0.17 4.61
C VAL A 147 -7.92 -0.52 3.36
N ALA A 148 -8.51 -1.28 2.45
CA ALA A 148 -7.85 -1.75 1.23
C ALA A 148 -8.80 -1.79 0.03
N ALA A 149 -8.24 -1.50 -1.13
CA ALA A 149 -8.90 -1.60 -2.42
C ALA A 149 -7.93 -2.12 -3.49
N ILE A 150 -8.45 -2.64 -4.58
CA ILE A 150 -7.68 -2.96 -5.78
C ILE A 150 -7.94 -1.86 -6.79
N VAL A 151 -6.89 -1.36 -7.43
CA VAL A 151 -6.96 -0.44 -8.56
C VAL A 151 -6.63 -1.21 -9.83
N LEU A 152 -7.48 -1.10 -10.84
CA LEU A 152 -7.20 -1.62 -12.18
C LEU A 152 -6.49 -0.53 -12.99
N LEU A 153 -5.25 -0.78 -13.41
CA LEU A 153 -4.43 0.21 -14.14
C LEU A 153 -4.87 0.38 -15.61
N GLY A 154 -5.64 -0.57 -16.14
CA GLY A 154 -6.21 -0.48 -17.49
C GLY A 154 -5.20 -0.62 -18.62
N GLU A 155 -5.52 0.00 -19.75
CA GLU A 155 -4.73 -0.06 -20.98
C GLU A 155 -3.51 0.89 -20.93
N GLY A 156 -2.41 0.47 -21.56
CA GLY A 156 -1.18 1.26 -21.65
C GLY A 156 -0.14 1.00 -20.55
N PHE A 157 -0.56 0.45 -19.39
CA PHE A 157 0.36 -0.06 -18.38
C PHE A 157 1.11 -1.31 -18.89
N THR A 158 2.39 -1.42 -18.53
CA THR A 158 3.24 -2.60 -18.80
C THR A 158 3.97 -3.09 -17.54
N PRO A 159 3.88 -4.38 -17.19
CA PRO A 159 4.63 -4.94 -16.05
C PRO A 159 6.14 -5.08 -16.31
N ALA A 160 6.60 -4.78 -17.52
CA ALA A 160 8.02 -4.83 -17.88
C ALA A 160 8.81 -3.58 -17.44
N GLU A 161 8.13 -2.54 -16.99
CA GLU A 161 8.72 -1.28 -16.51
C GLU A 161 8.30 -1.04 -15.06
N SER A 162 9.16 -0.40 -14.27
CA SER A 162 8.80 -0.01 -12.90
C SER A 162 7.59 0.93 -12.90
N LEU A 163 6.75 0.81 -11.87
CA LEU A 163 5.56 1.63 -11.70
C LEU A 163 5.81 2.66 -10.61
N VAL A 164 5.66 3.95 -10.94
CA VAL A 164 5.72 5.01 -9.95
C VAL A 164 4.31 5.23 -9.41
N VAL A 165 4.18 5.24 -8.09
CA VAL A 165 2.94 5.56 -7.36
C VAL A 165 3.09 6.91 -6.71
N HIS A 166 2.08 7.75 -6.83
CA HIS A 166 2.09 9.11 -6.34
C HIS A 166 0.90 9.37 -5.44
N TYR A 167 1.05 10.30 -4.51
CA TYR A 167 -0.05 10.89 -3.75
C TYR A 167 0.01 12.41 -3.90
N GLY A 168 -0.82 12.96 -4.79
CA GLY A 168 -0.77 14.36 -5.21
C GLY A 168 0.65 14.76 -5.58
N ASP A 169 1.08 15.93 -5.10
CA ASP A 169 2.47 16.41 -5.16
C ASP A 169 3.24 16.15 -3.84
N LEU A 170 2.67 15.37 -2.93
CA LEU A 170 3.20 15.23 -1.56
C LEU A 170 4.28 14.15 -1.44
N ALA A 171 4.12 13.03 -2.14
CA ALA A 171 5.03 11.90 -2.05
C ALA A 171 4.91 10.99 -3.26
N GLU A 172 6.00 10.30 -3.56
CA GLU A 172 6.07 9.23 -4.57
C GLU A 172 6.84 8.02 -4.04
N ALA A 173 6.53 6.84 -4.56
CA ALA A 173 7.29 5.61 -4.36
C ALA A 173 7.33 4.79 -5.65
N ILE A 174 8.23 3.81 -5.73
CA ILE A 174 8.43 2.99 -6.93
C ILE A 174 8.13 1.54 -6.58
N ILE A 175 7.21 0.91 -7.32
CA ILE A 175 7.12 -0.55 -7.39
C ILE A 175 8.14 -0.99 -8.45
N PRO A 176 9.23 -1.67 -8.09
CA PRO A 176 10.33 -1.99 -8.98
C PRO A 176 9.98 -3.20 -9.89
N LEU A 177 8.94 -3.02 -10.69
CA LEU A 177 8.54 -3.95 -11.74
C LEU A 177 9.58 -3.97 -12.86
N GLY A 178 9.65 -5.07 -13.60
CA GLY A 178 10.64 -5.33 -14.64
C GLY A 178 11.07 -6.79 -14.68
N SER A 179 11.59 -7.22 -15.84
CA SER A 179 12.01 -8.62 -16.03
C SER A 179 13.19 -8.95 -15.12
N GLN A 180 13.05 -9.94 -14.24
CA GLN A 180 14.19 -10.77 -13.86
C GLN A 180 14.49 -11.70 -15.03
N GLY A 181 15.17 -11.15 -16.03
CA GLY A 181 15.62 -11.84 -17.22
C GLY A 181 17.02 -11.35 -17.59
N ASP A 182 17.98 -11.63 -16.70
CA ASP A 182 19.39 -11.91 -17.00
C ASP A 182 20.22 -11.83 -15.71
N ARG A 183 20.23 -12.92 -14.92
CA ARG A 183 21.37 -13.33 -14.11
C ARG A 183 21.47 -14.84 -14.06
#